data_AF-A0A4Y7VRR3-F1
#
_entry.id   AF-A0A4Y7VRR3-F1
#
_cell.length_a   1.000
_cell.length_b   1.000
_cell.length_c   1.000
_cell.angle_alpha   90.00
_cell.angle_beta   90.00
_cell.angle_gamma   90.00
#
_symmetry.space_group_name_H-M   'P 1'
#
loop_
_entity.id
_entity.type
_entity.pdbx_description
1 polymer ?
#
loop_
_entity_poly.entity_id
_entity_poly.type
_entity_poly.pdbx_seq_one_letter_code
_entity_poly.pdbx_strand_id
1 'polypeptide(L)'
;MLKLNPYKIGFRTVKTAVGMTLGVIICKLLGLDNYASSAILVVLCIKHTKMHSVQAILSRLVSCLLILFLGSAIFSLLGQHAFVLGLIVLLFIPLTVVLNVQEGVITSCVILLHVFNAKAINGHLILNEIMLLIVGLGIAFLMNLMMPSLDKKLNHFKQDIENQITEIFNIFSQACSMHNDHLNIKFDSLLLNIKKAKSLAFRDVKNHFVRNENSFYHYFDMREEQVELLKRMTSLLERINTDDPILEKISQLMYEIGSNVNSNDYTALRLHSLYEIRLSLDDLPLPTTHKTLNSRAHIIQILNELEEYLNIKSQFGSLKLHSEI
;
A
#
# COMPACT_ATOMS: atom_id res chain seq x y z
N MET A 1 -36.49 13.39 -2.47
CA MET A 1 -35.31 14.25 -2.77
C MET A 1 -34.09 13.37 -2.92
N LEU A 2 -33.49 13.29 -4.12
CA LEU A 2 -32.20 12.64 -4.31
C LEU A 2 -31.14 13.45 -3.54
N LYS A 3 -30.63 12.89 -2.43
CA LYS A 3 -29.41 13.42 -1.80
C LYS A 3 -28.25 13.03 -2.71
N LEU A 4 -27.73 14.00 -3.46
CA LEU A 4 -26.45 13.85 -4.16
C LEU A 4 -25.36 13.62 -3.10
N ASN A 5 -24.52 12.60 -3.32
CA ASN A 5 -23.40 12.32 -2.42
C ASN A 5 -22.46 13.53 -2.37
N PRO A 6 -21.96 13.93 -1.18
CA PRO A 6 -21.03 15.04 -1.04
C PRO A 6 -19.77 14.76 -1.87
N TYR A 7 -19.54 15.56 -2.91
CA TYR A 7 -18.46 15.36 -3.87
C TYR A 7 -17.22 16.14 -3.43
N LYS A 8 -16.13 15.43 -3.15
CA LYS A 8 -14.80 16.02 -3.04
C LYS A 8 -14.07 15.76 -4.35
N ILE A 9 -13.57 16.81 -4.99
CA ILE A 9 -12.73 16.69 -6.19
C ILE A 9 -11.47 15.91 -5.80
N GLY A 10 -11.36 14.67 -6.27
CA GLY A 10 -10.19 13.84 -6.03
C GLY A 10 -9.01 14.30 -6.88
N PHE A 11 -7.78 14.02 -6.40
CA PHE A 11 -6.54 14.28 -7.15
C PHE A 11 -6.56 13.68 -8.57
N ARG A 12 -7.24 12.53 -8.75
CA ARG A 12 -7.46 11.91 -10.06
C ARG A 12 -8.19 12.84 -11.03
N THR A 13 -9.27 13.46 -10.59
CA THR A 13 -10.09 14.35 -11.42
C THR A 13 -9.28 15.56 -11.86
N VAL A 14 -8.48 16.13 -10.95
CA VAL A 14 -7.59 17.25 -11.26
C VAL A 14 -6.53 16.85 -12.29
N LYS A 15 -5.81 15.74 -12.10
CA LYS A 15 -4.79 15.30 -13.07
C LYS A 15 -5.39 14.97 -14.44
N THR A 16 -6.61 14.44 -14.49
CA THR A 16 -7.31 14.17 -15.75
C THR A 16 -7.67 15.46 -16.47
N ALA A 17 -8.22 16.45 -15.78
CA ALA A 17 -8.54 17.75 -16.37
C ALA A 17 -7.29 18.48 -16.88
N VAL A 18 -6.22 18.51 -16.08
CA VAL A 18 -4.94 19.12 -16.46
C VAL A 18 -4.31 18.39 -17.64
N GLY A 19 -4.19 17.06 -17.57
CA GLY A 19 -3.59 16.26 -18.64
C GLY A 19 -4.33 16.41 -19.97
N MET A 20 -5.67 16.35 -19.96
CA MET A 20 -6.49 16.55 -21.16
C MET A 20 -6.23 17.93 -21.77
N THR A 21 -6.23 18.97 -20.94
CA THR A 21 -6.01 20.35 -21.38
C THR A 21 -4.62 20.51 -22.00
N LEU A 22 -3.59 19.95 -21.36
CA LEU A 22 -2.23 19.96 -21.90
C LEU A 22 -2.13 19.21 -23.24
N GLY A 23 -2.82 18.08 -23.39
CA GLY A 23 -2.84 17.31 -24.64
C GLY A 23 -3.36 18.14 -25.82
N VAL A 24 -4.47 18.84 -25.61
CA VAL A 24 -5.05 19.73 -26.63
C VAL A 24 -4.12 20.90 -26.94
N ILE A 25 -3.59 21.57 -25.92
CA ILE A 25 -2.70 22.73 -26.11
C ILE A 25 -1.45 22.31 -26.90
N ILE A 26 -0.78 21.23 -26.51
CA ILE A 26 0.45 20.78 -27.16
C ILE A 26 0.17 20.35 -28.60
N CYS A 27 -0.91 19.61 -28.87
CA CYS A 27 -1.26 19.21 -30.23
C CYS A 27 -1.59 20.41 -31.13
N LYS A 28 -2.30 21.42 -30.59
CA LYS A 28 -2.56 22.67 -31.32
C LYS A 28 -1.29 23.44 -31.65
N LEU A 29 -0.35 23.52 -30.70
CA LEU A 29 0.94 24.20 -30.92
C LEU A 29 1.80 23.48 -31.96
N LEU A 30 1.72 22.15 -32.02
CA LEU A 30 2.41 21.34 -33.02
C LEU A 30 1.69 21.30 -34.38
N GLY A 31 0.52 21.92 -34.50
CA GLY A 31 -0.27 21.93 -35.74
C GLY A 31 -0.86 20.58 -36.12
N LEU A 32 -1.09 19.68 -35.15
CA LEU A 32 -1.63 18.35 -35.41
C LEU A 32 -3.13 18.39 -35.70
N ASP A 33 -3.56 17.62 -36.70
CA ASP A 33 -4.96 17.38 -37.00
C ASP A 33 -5.59 16.52 -35.90
N ASN A 34 -6.91 16.64 -35.70
CA ASN A 34 -7.66 15.86 -34.71
C ASN A 34 -7.11 15.97 -33.26
N TYR A 35 -6.63 17.15 -32.85
CA TYR A 35 -6.10 17.41 -31.50
C TYR A 35 -7.04 17.00 -30.35
N ALA A 36 -8.36 16.94 -30.58
CA ALA A 36 -9.34 16.45 -29.60
C ALA A 36 -9.08 14.99 -29.18
N SER A 37 -8.53 14.18 -30.08
CA SER A 37 -8.25 12.78 -29.83
C SER A 37 -7.05 12.56 -28.91
N SER A 38 -6.08 13.49 -28.90
CA SER A 38 -5.03 13.49 -27.87
C SER A 38 -5.63 13.63 -26.47
N ALA A 39 -6.62 14.50 -26.30
CA ALA A 39 -7.36 14.64 -25.04
C ALA A 39 -8.04 13.33 -24.61
N ILE A 40 -8.71 12.65 -25.55
CA ILE A 40 -9.35 11.35 -25.30
C ILE A 40 -8.31 10.30 -24.91
N LEU A 41 -7.18 10.24 -25.64
CA LEU A 41 -6.07 9.36 -25.33
C LEU A 41 -5.54 9.60 -23.91
N VAL A 42 -5.33 10.86 -23.51
CA VAL A 42 -4.88 11.19 -22.16
C VAL A 42 -5.86 10.68 -21.10
N VAL A 43 -7.16 10.96 -21.26
CA VAL A 43 -8.19 10.53 -20.29
C VAL A 43 -8.21 9.01 -20.14
N LEU A 44 -8.24 8.29 -21.27
CA LEU A 44 -8.29 6.83 -21.26
C LEU A 44 -7.03 6.24 -20.63
N CYS A 45 -5.88 6.91 -20.74
CA CYS A 45 -4.57 6.44 -20.26
C CYS A 45 -4.29 6.79 -18.79
N ILE A 46 -5.11 7.61 -18.15
CA ILE A 46 -4.93 7.92 -16.72
C ILE A 46 -5.42 6.77 -15.84
N LYS A 47 -4.45 6.05 -15.25
CA LYS A 47 -4.67 4.87 -14.40
C LYS A 47 -4.48 5.19 -12.91
N HIS A 48 -4.79 4.20 -12.08
CA HIS A 48 -4.75 4.27 -10.62
C HIS A 48 -3.37 3.97 -10.01
N THR A 49 -2.52 3.21 -10.70
CA THR A 49 -1.19 2.83 -10.21
C THR A 49 -0.12 3.12 -11.28
N LYS A 50 1.12 3.38 -10.84
CA LYS A 50 2.27 3.59 -11.73
C LYS A 50 2.55 2.34 -12.58
N MET A 51 2.47 1.17 -11.96
CA MET A 51 2.74 -0.13 -12.58
C MET A 51 1.78 -0.44 -13.75
N HIS A 52 0.47 -0.40 -13.48
CA HIS A 52 -0.51 -0.63 -14.53
C HIS A 52 -0.50 0.49 -15.56
N SER A 53 -0.08 1.71 -15.20
CA SER A 53 0.10 2.78 -16.18
C SER A 53 1.18 2.43 -17.22
N VAL A 54 2.35 1.93 -16.79
CA VAL A 54 3.45 1.62 -17.73
C VAL A 54 3.06 0.48 -18.67
N GLN A 55 2.54 -0.62 -18.12
CA GLN A 55 2.09 -1.77 -18.92
C GLN A 55 0.97 -1.37 -19.90
N ALA A 56 0.00 -0.56 -19.43
CA ALA A 56 -1.08 -0.06 -20.27
C ALA A 56 -0.58 0.82 -21.41
N ILE A 57 0.38 1.72 -21.14
CA ILE A 57 0.94 2.62 -22.15
C ILE A 57 1.68 1.82 -23.23
N LEU A 58 2.49 0.83 -22.85
CA LEU A 58 3.18 -0.04 -23.80
C LEU A 58 2.21 -0.87 -24.63
N SER A 59 1.24 -1.51 -23.98
CA SER A 59 0.18 -2.26 -24.67
C SER A 59 -0.55 -1.37 -25.68
N ARG A 60 -0.88 -0.13 -25.29
CA ARG A 60 -1.57 0.83 -26.16
C ARG A 60 -0.72 1.30 -27.31
N LEU A 61 0.55 1.58 -27.08
CA LEU A 61 1.46 2.01 -28.13
C LEU A 61 1.56 0.91 -29.21
N VAL A 62 1.76 -0.34 -28.80
CA VAL A 62 1.84 -1.47 -29.74
C VAL A 62 0.52 -1.70 -30.48
N SER A 63 -0.61 -1.75 -29.76
CA SER A 63 -1.92 -2.01 -30.40
C SER A 63 -2.32 -0.88 -31.36
N CYS A 64 -2.03 0.37 -30.99
CA CYS A 64 -2.36 1.55 -31.79
C CYS A 64 -1.50 1.67 -33.04
N LEU A 65 -0.20 1.32 -32.95
CA LEU A 65 0.64 1.22 -34.15
C LEU A 65 0.15 0.09 -35.06
N LEU A 66 -0.20 -1.06 -34.47
CA LEU A 66 -0.69 -2.20 -35.22
C LEU A 66 -1.97 -1.87 -36.00
N ILE A 67 -2.97 -1.26 -35.35
CA ILE A 67 -4.22 -0.89 -36.03
C ILE A 67 -4.00 0.19 -37.08
N LEU A 68 -3.04 1.11 -36.86
CA LEU A 68 -2.73 2.17 -37.81
C LEU A 68 -2.21 1.56 -39.11
N PHE A 69 -1.22 0.66 -39.03
CA PHE A 69 -0.68 -0.01 -40.21
C PHE A 69 -1.69 -0.96 -40.86
N LEU A 70 -2.39 -1.78 -40.06
CA LEU A 70 -3.40 -2.72 -40.56
C LEU A 70 -4.56 -1.97 -41.24
N GLY A 71 -5.06 -0.93 -40.61
CA GLY A 71 -6.14 -0.10 -41.12
C GLY A 71 -5.73 0.64 -42.39
N SER A 72 -4.56 1.27 -42.40
CA SER A 72 -4.03 1.92 -43.62
C SER A 72 -3.89 0.94 -44.78
N ALA A 73 -3.32 -0.25 -44.55
CA ALA A 73 -3.15 -1.25 -45.60
C ALA A 73 -4.49 -1.76 -46.15
N ILE A 74 -5.41 -2.16 -45.27
CA ILE A 74 -6.69 -2.75 -45.68
C ILE A 74 -7.61 -1.72 -46.32
N PHE A 75 -7.70 -0.50 -45.78
CA PHE A 75 -8.52 0.55 -46.40
C PHE A 75 -7.97 1.00 -47.75
N SER A 76 -6.64 1.00 -47.96
CA SER A 76 -6.05 1.27 -49.26
C SER A 76 -6.36 0.19 -50.30
N LEU A 77 -6.59 -1.07 -49.89
CA LEU A 77 -6.89 -2.20 -50.78
C LEU A 77 -8.39 -2.37 -51.07
N LEU A 78 -9.23 -2.26 -50.03
CA LEU A 78 -10.67 -2.60 -50.08
C LEU A 78 -11.59 -1.37 -50.05
N GLY A 79 -11.03 -0.17 -49.87
CA GLY A 79 -11.79 1.08 -49.75
C GLY A 79 -12.34 1.34 -48.34
N GLN A 80 -12.68 2.62 -48.07
CA GLN A 80 -13.17 3.10 -46.77
C GLN A 80 -14.68 2.89 -46.61
N HIS A 81 -15.12 1.62 -46.51
CA HIS A 81 -16.52 1.26 -46.25
C HIS A 81 -16.75 0.76 -44.82
N ALA A 82 -17.94 0.97 -44.28
CA ALA A 82 -18.28 0.56 -42.91
C ALA A 82 -18.13 -0.96 -42.68
N PHE A 83 -18.42 -1.78 -43.70
CA PHE A 83 -18.20 -3.24 -43.62
C PHE A 83 -16.71 -3.60 -43.51
N VAL A 84 -15.84 -2.88 -44.24
CA VAL A 84 -14.38 -3.06 -44.17
C VAL A 84 -13.84 -2.68 -42.78
N LEU A 85 -14.37 -1.63 -42.17
CA LEU A 85 -14.04 -1.27 -40.79
C LEU A 85 -14.38 -2.40 -39.81
N GLY A 86 -15.57 -3.01 -39.93
CA GLY A 86 -15.97 -4.16 -39.13
C GLY A 86 -15.03 -5.36 -39.32
N LEU A 87 -14.62 -5.64 -40.56
CA LEU A 87 -13.66 -6.70 -40.89
C LEU A 87 -12.29 -6.45 -40.24
N ILE A 88 -11.78 -5.22 -40.28
CA ILE A 88 -10.51 -4.86 -39.64
C ILE A 88 -10.58 -5.11 -38.14
N VAL A 89 -11.66 -4.68 -37.47
CA VAL A 89 -11.83 -4.89 -36.02
C VAL A 89 -11.92 -6.38 -35.68
N LEU A 90 -12.65 -7.16 -36.49
CA LEU A 90 -12.80 -8.60 -36.32
C LEU A 90 -11.44 -9.34 -36.37
N LEU A 91 -10.54 -8.91 -37.26
CA LEU A 91 -9.19 -9.46 -37.38
C LEU A 91 -8.24 -8.91 -36.30
N PHE A 92 -8.41 -7.65 -35.93
CA PHE A 92 -7.56 -6.95 -34.97
C PHE A 92 -7.69 -7.51 -33.56
N ILE A 93 -8.91 -7.76 -33.07
CA ILE A 93 -9.12 -8.20 -31.67
C ILE A 93 -8.36 -9.50 -31.38
N PRO A 94 -8.49 -10.60 -32.15
CA PRO A 94 -7.69 -11.80 -31.95
C PRO A 94 -6.19 -11.55 -31.98
N LEU A 95 -5.72 -10.67 -32.86
CA LEU A 95 -4.30 -10.33 -32.96
C LEU A 95 -3.78 -9.62 -31.70
N THR A 96 -4.60 -8.76 -31.08
CA THR A 96 -4.23 -8.15 -29.79
C THR A 96 -4.16 -9.17 -28.65
N VAL A 97 -4.94 -10.26 -28.72
CA VAL A 97 -4.88 -11.36 -27.74
C VAL A 97 -3.58 -12.13 -27.90
N VAL A 98 -3.19 -12.47 -29.13
CA VAL A 98 -1.92 -13.19 -29.41
C VAL A 98 -0.70 -12.39 -28.94
N LEU A 99 -0.74 -11.06 -29.09
CA LEU A 99 0.34 -10.16 -28.70
C LEU A 99 0.27 -9.71 -27.23
N ASN A 100 -0.74 -10.14 -26.45
CA ASN A 100 -0.99 -9.69 -25.08
C ASN A 100 -1.15 -8.16 -24.93
N VAL A 101 -1.78 -7.49 -25.90
CA VAL A 101 -1.96 -6.01 -25.93
C VAL A 101 -3.44 -5.58 -25.94
N GLN A 102 -4.30 -6.39 -25.34
CA GLN A 102 -5.76 -6.21 -25.31
C GLN A 102 -6.20 -4.87 -24.66
N GLU A 103 -5.41 -4.34 -23.73
CA GLU A 103 -5.75 -3.10 -23.01
C GLU A 103 -5.81 -1.86 -23.92
N GLY A 104 -5.20 -1.95 -25.10
CA GLY A 104 -5.21 -0.89 -26.10
C GLY A 104 -6.28 -1.01 -27.18
N VAL A 105 -7.17 -2.00 -27.13
CA VAL A 105 -8.23 -2.17 -28.15
C VAL A 105 -9.10 -0.91 -28.28
N ILE A 106 -9.57 -0.37 -27.16
CA ILE A 106 -10.47 0.81 -27.16
C ILE A 106 -9.79 2.04 -27.77
N THR A 107 -8.53 2.30 -27.40
CA THR A 107 -7.76 3.44 -27.94
C THR A 107 -7.43 3.23 -29.41
N SER A 108 -7.20 1.98 -29.83
CA SER A 108 -6.92 1.62 -31.21
C SER A 108 -8.13 1.87 -32.12
N CYS A 109 -9.35 1.65 -31.63
CA CYS A 109 -10.57 1.99 -32.38
C CYS A 109 -10.67 3.49 -32.70
N VAL A 110 -10.20 4.38 -31.80
CA VAL A 110 -10.21 5.83 -32.05
C VAL A 110 -9.32 6.17 -33.25
N ILE A 111 -8.12 5.58 -33.32
CA ILE A 111 -7.17 5.80 -34.43
C ILE A 111 -7.71 5.19 -35.71
N LEU A 112 -8.30 3.99 -35.65
CA LEU A 112 -8.93 3.38 -36.82
C LEU A 112 -10.02 4.29 -37.42
N LEU A 113 -10.81 4.97 -36.58
CA LEU A 113 -11.82 5.92 -37.02
C LEU A 113 -11.23 7.16 -37.69
N HIS A 114 -10.03 7.61 -37.28
CA HIS A 114 -9.35 8.68 -38.01
C HIS A 114 -8.93 8.23 -39.40
N VAL A 115 -8.35 7.03 -39.52
CA VAL A 115 -7.96 6.47 -40.83
C VAL A 115 -9.19 6.24 -41.72
N PHE A 116 -10.30 5.80 -41.14
CA PHE A 116 -11.57 5.63 -41.84
C PHE A 116 -12.15 6.95 -42.38
N ASN A 117 -12.11 8.02 -41.58
CA ASN A 117 -12.66 9.32 -41.94
C ASN A 117 -11.68 10.21 -42.73
N ALA A 118 -10.42 9.80 -42.88
CA ALA A 118 -9.41 10.57 -43.59
C ALA A 118 -9.72 10.63 -45.09
N LYS A 119 -9.61 11.81 -45.69
CA LYS A 119 -9.81 12.00 -47.14
C LYS A 119 -8.78 11.25 -47.99
N ALA A 120 -7.57 11.08 -47.47
CA ALA A 120 -6.49 10.35 -48.12
C ALA A 120 -5.63 9.66 -47.07
N ILE A 121 -5.26 8.40 -47.34
CA ILE A 121 -4.34 7.62 -46.51
C ILE A 121 -2.94 7.83 -47.08
N ASN A 122 -2.21 8.80 -46.53
CA ASN A 122 -0.86 9.15 -46.95
C ASN A 122 0.11 9.16 -45.76
N GLY A 123 1.42 9.31 -46.04
CA GLY A 123 2.44 9.34 -44.99
C GLY A 123 2.24 10.47 -43.96
N HIS A 124 1.61 11.59 -44.35
CA HIS A 124 1.27 12.68 -43.45
C HIS A 124 0.25 12.27 -42.39
N LEU A 125 -0.80 11.54 -42.78
CA LEU A 125 -1.79 11.00 -41.84
C LEU A 125 -1.12 10.06 -40.83
N ILE A 126 -0.28 9.13 -41.30
CA ILE A 126 0.42 8.18 -40.43
C ILE A 126 1.31 8.93 -39.42
N LEU A 127 2.07 9.92 -39.89
CA LEU A 127 2.91 10.75 -39.02
C LEU A 127 2.07 11.54 -38.00
N ASN A 128 0.93 12.11 -38.42
CA ASN A 128 0.02 12.82 -37.54
C ASN A 128 -0.50 11.91 -36.42
N GLU A 129 -0.98 10.71 -36.75
CA GLU A 129 -1.49 9.76 -35.76
C GLU A 129 -0.40 9.28 -34.78
N ILE A 130 0.83 9.06 -35.27
CA ILE A 130 1.96 8.72 -34.41
C ILE A 130 2.29 9.89 -33.45
N MET A 131 2.26 11.13 -33.93
CA MET A 131 2.49 12.30 -33.07
C MET A 131 1.39 12.48 -32.03
N LEU A 132 0.11 12.31 -32.41
CA LEU A 132 -1.02 12.32 -31.46
C LEU A 132 -0.86 11.26 -30.38
N LEU A 133 -0.43 10.05 -30.76
CA LEU A 133 -0.14 8.96 -29.82
C LEU A 133 0.98 9.33 -28.86
N ILE A 134 2.11 9.84 -29.36
CA ILE A 134 3.27 10.21 -28.54
C ILE A 134 2.89 11.30 -27.54
N VAL A 135 2.17 12.34 -27.98
CA VAL A 135 1.74 13.43 -27.10
C VAL A 135 0.73 12.93 -26.07
N GLY A 136 -0.31 12.19 -26.49
CA GLY A 136 -1.37 11.71 -25.61
C GLY A 136 -0.86 10.70 -24.58
N LEU A 137 -0.07 9.72 -25.00
CA LEU A 137 0.55 8.73 -24.11
C LEU A 137 1.62 9.36 -23.22
N GLY A 138 2.44 10.27 -23.75
CA GLY A 138 3.50 10.96 -23.02
C GLY A 138 2.95 11.82 -21.88
N ILE A 139 1.91 12.60 -22.13
CA ILE A 139 1.27 13.40 -21.08
C ILE A 139 0.60 12.50 -20.04
N ALA A 140 -0.10 11.45 -20.47
CA ALA A 140 -0.71 10.51 -19.53
C ALA A 140 0.34 9.81 -18.65
N PHE A 141 1.49 9.46 -19.23
CA PHE A 141 2.63 8.92 -18.51
C PHE A 141 3.13 9.89 -17.44
N LEU A 142 3.44 11.14 -17.82
CA LEU A 142 3.89 12.19 -16.91
C LEU A 142 2.89 12.42 -15.77
N MET A 143 1.60 12.53 -16.09
CA MET A 143 0.54 12.72 -15.08
C MET A 143 0.40 11.51 -14.13
N ASN A 144 0.71 10.30 -14.59
CA ASN A 144 0.68 9.11 -13.74
C ASN A 144 1.96 8.95 -12.90
N LEU A 145 3.10 9.52 -13.32
CA LEU A 145 4.32 9.56 -12.50
C LEU A 145 4.18 10.47 -11.28
N MET A 146 3.42 11.57 -11.38
CA MET A 146 3.17 12.54 -10.30
C MET A 146 2.26 12.01 -9.15
N MET A 147 2.09 10.69 -9.01
CA MET A 147 1.32 10.12 -7.90
C MET A 147 2.02 10.41 -6.55
N PRO A 148 1.32 11.06 -5.59
CA PRO A 148 1.87 11.35 -4.27
C PRO A 148 2.15 10.04 -3.52
N SER A 149 3.32 9.95 -2.87
CA SER A 149 3.67 8.76 -2.08
C SER A 149 2.72 8.58 -0.90
N LEU A 150 2.41 7.32 -0.59
CA LEU A 150 1.56 6.98 0.56
C LEU A 150 2.33 7.06 1.88
N ASP A 151 3.65 7.25 1.85
CA ASP A 151 4.56 7.27 3.00
C ASP A 151 4.10 8.20 4.11
N LYS A 152 3.61 9.41 3.78
CA LYS A 152 3.12 10.34 4.81
C LYS A 152 1.96 9.76 5.60
N LYS A 153 1.04 9.07 4.92
CA LYS A 153 -0.11 8.41 5.57
C LYS A 153 0.33 7.16 6.32
N LEU A 154 1.24 6.37 5.77
CA LEU A 154 1.77 5.17 6.41
C LEU A 154 2.57 5.51 7.68
N ASN A 155 3.39 6.57 7.64
CA ASN A 155 4.11 7.09 8.81
C ASN A 155 3.16 7.62 9.88
N HIS A 156 2.07 8.29 9.49
CA HIS A 156 1.05 8.72 10.45
C HIS A 156 0.39 7.51 11.14
N PHE A 157 -0.02 6.49 10.37
CA PHE A 157 -0.52 5.24 10.96
C PHE A 157 0.50 4.58 11.89
N LYS A 158 1.78 4.55 11.49
CA LYS A 158 2.86 4.01 12.33
C LYS A 158 2.94 4.74 13.67
N GLN A 159 2.99 6.07 13.65
CA GLN A 159 3.05 6.88 14.88
C GLN A 159 1.80 6.68 15.76
N ASP A 160 0.61 6.67 15.16
CA ASP A 160 -0.64 6.47 15.90
C ASP A 160 -0.71 5.08 16.56
N ILE A 161 -0.23 4.04 15.87
CA ILE A 161 -0.16 2.67 16.39
C ILE A 161 0.88 2.56 17.51
N GLU A 162 2.06 3.16 17.31
CA GLU A 162 3.12 3.19 18.33
C GLU A 162 2.64 3.90 19.61
N ASN A 163 1.96 5.04 19.48
CA ASN A 163 1.42 5.78 20.62
C ASN A 163 0.37 4.97 21.40
N GLN A 164 -0.54 4.27 20.71
CA GLN A 164 -1.53 3.39 21.35
C GLN A 164 -0.85 2.23 22.09
N ILE A 165 0.20 1.63 21.51
CA ILE A 165 0.97 0.58 22.18
C ILE A 165 1.71 1.13 23.41
N THR A 166 2.31 2.33 23.31
CA THR A 166 2.93 3.01 24.47
C THR A 166 1.93 3.26 25.58
N GLU A 167 0.71 3.70 25.27
CA GLU A 167 -0.36 3.87 26.25
C GLU A 167 -0.71 2.56 26.96
N ILE A 168 -0.79 1.45 26.21
CA ILE A 168 -1.04 0.11 26.78
C ILE A 168 0.08 -0.29 27.76
N PHE A 169 1.35 -0.10 27.40
CA PHE A 169 2.46 -0.41 28.29
C PHE A 169 2.49 0.47 29.55
N ASN A 170 2.10 1.75 29.43
CA ASN A 170 1.96 2.63 30.59
C ASN A 170 0.85 2.14 31.53
N ILE A 171 -0.27 1.67 30.98
CA ILE A 171 -1.35 1.05 31.76
C ILE A 171 -0.83 -0.23 32.45
N PHE A 172 -0.06 -1.08 31.77
CA PHE A 172 0.53 -2.28 32.37
C PHE A 172 1.52 -1.98 33.49
N SER A 173 2.38 -0.98 33.30
CA SER A 173 3.29 -0.50 34.35
C SER A 173 2.50 -0.03 35.58
N GLN A 174 1.50 0.82 35.39
CA GLN A 174 0.64 1.29 36.49
C GLN A 174 -0.10 0.14 37.19
N ALA A 175 -0.60 -0.84 36.43
CA ALA A 175 -1.27 -2.02 36.97
C ALA A 175 -0.36 -2.85 37.87
N CYS A 176 0.91 -3.00 37.50
CA CYS A 176 1.91 -3.72 38.31
C CYS A 176 2.27 -2.96 39.59
N SER A 177 2.22 -1.62 39.59
CA SER A 177 2.60 -0.80 40.74
C SER A 177 1.46 -0.52 41.72
N MET A 178 0.21 -0.41 41.25
CA MET A 178 -0.93 0.04 42.06
C MET A 178 -2.01 -1.03 42.28
N HIS A 179 -1.81 -2.26 41.78
CA HIS A 179 -2.79 -3.36 41.76
C HIS A 179 -4.17 -2.91 41.27
N ASN A 180 -4.32 -2.85 39.94
CA ASN A 180 -5.59 -2.48 39.32
C ASN A 180 -6.28 -3.71 38.69
N ASP A 181 -7.45 -4.06 39.23
CA ASP A 181 -8.20 -5.26 38.85
C ASP A 181 -8.91 -5.14 37.48
N HIS A 182 -9.01 -3.93 36.90
CA HIS A 182 -9.70 -3.70 35.63
C HIS A 182 -8.94 -2.75 34.70
N LEU A 183 -8.41 -3.31 33.61
CA LEU A 183 -7.66 -2.57 32.60
C LEU A 183 -8.55 -2.23 31.41
N ASN A 184 -9.04 -0.99 31.33
CA ASN A 184 -9.89 -0.54 30.23
C ASN A 184 -9.09 -0.23 28.95
N ILE A 185 -8.65 -1.27 28.24
CA ILE A 185 -7.86 -1.15 27.02
C ILE A 185 -8.73 -1.38 25.78
N LYS A 186 -8.62 -0.47 24.80
CA LYS A 186 -9.38 -0.52 23.54
C LYS A 186 -8.59 -1.20 22.43
N PHE A 187 -8.54 -2.53 22.43
CA PHE A 187 -7.84 -3.30 21.39
C PHE A 187 -8.51 -3.21 20.01
N ASP A 188 -9.84 -3.09 19.94
CA ASP A 188 -10.59 -3.06 18.68
C ASP A 188 -10.21 -1.86 17.80
N SER A 189 -10.01 -0.69 18.40
CA SER A 189 -9.58 0.51 17.67
C SER A 189 -8.16 0.36 17.14
N LEU A 190 -7.26 -0.25 17.92
CA LEU A 190 -5.88 -0.50 17.53
C LEU A 190 -5.80 -1.48 16.35
N LEU A 191 -6.50 -2.62 16.45
CA LEU A 191 -6.56 -3.61 15.37
C LEU A 191 -7.21 -3.06 14.10
N LEU A 192 -8.26 -2.25 14.24
CA LEU A 192 -8.88 -1.59 13.08
C LEU A 192 -7.89 -0.65 12.38
N ASN A 193 -7.09 0.10 13.13
CA ASN A 193 -6.06 0.97 12.58
C ASN A 193 -4.94 0.18 11.90
N ILE A 194 -4.45 -0.90 12.53
CA ILE A 194 -3.47 -1.82 11.94
C ILE A 194 -4.01 -2.40 10.62
N LYS A 195 -5.26 -2.89 10.60
CA LYS A 195 -5.88 -3.44 9.39
C LYS A 195 -6.01 -2.41 8.25
N LYS A 196 -6.37 -1.16 8.58
CA LYS A 196 -6.37 -0.05 7.61
C LYS A 196 -4.97 0.24 7.08
N ALA A 197 -3.97 0.25 7.97
CA ALA A 197 -2.58 0.51 7.61
C ALA A 197 -2.00 -0.61 6.72
N LYS A 198 -2.24 -1.90 7.04
CA LYS A 198 -1.88 -3.05 6.20
C LYS A 198 -2.50 -2.97 4.81
N SER A 199 -3.79 -2.65 4.71
CA SER A 199 -4.47 -2.47 3.42
C SER A 199 -3.86 -1.34 2.60
N LEU A 200 -3.51 -0.22 3.25
CA LEU A 200 -2.86 0.91 2.61
C LEU A 200 -1.43 0.57 2.15
N ALA A 201 -0.65 -0.11 2.99
CA ALA A 201 0.71 -0.56 2.71
C ALA A 201 0.73 -1.56 1.54
N PHE A 202 -0.21 -2.51 1.52
CA PHE A 202 -0.35 -3.46 0.42
C PHE A 202 -0.63 -2.78 -0.92
N ARG A 203 -1.40 -1.68 -0.91
CA ARG A 203 -1.61 -0.87 -2.13
C ARG A 203 -0.36 -0.11 -2.54
N ASP A 204 0.46 0.33 -1.58
CA ASP A 204 1.72 1.02 -1.86
C ASP A 204 2.78 0.08 -2.44
N VAL A 205 2.88 -1.15 -1.93
CA VAL A 205 3.73 -2.21 -2.49
C VAL A 205 3.40 -2.45 -3.97
N LYS A 206 2.11 -2.45 -4.34
CA LYS A 206 1.69 -2.55 -5.76
C LYS A 206 2.10 -1.36 -6.63
N ASN A 207 2.56 -0.24 -6.03
CA ASN A 207 2.98 0.95 -6.75
C ASN A 207 4.51 1.07 -6.92
N HIS A 208 5.32 0.28 -6.22
CA HIS A 208 6.80 0.31 -6.27
C HIS A 208 7.35 -0.99 -6.90
N PHE A 209 8.24 -0.88 -7.89
CA PHE A 209 8.75 -2.01 -8.71
C PHE A 209 9.87 -2.81 -8.01
N VAL A 210 10.43 -2.32 -6.91
CA VAL A 210 11.63 -2.91 -6.29
C VAL A 210 11.25 -3.89 -5.18
N ARG A 211 11.76 -5.12 -5.31
CA ARG A 211 11.47 -6.32 -4.52
C ARG A 211 11.74 -6.21 -3.00
N ASN A 212 12.28 -5.09 -2.52
CA ASN A 212 12.82 -4.93 -1.16
C ASN A 212 12.10 -3.90 -0.27
N GLU A 213 10.93 -3.37 -0.67
CA GLU A 213 10.26 -2.30 0.11
C GLU A 213 8.93 -2.72 0.77
N ASN A 214 8.75 -4.00 1.10
CA ASN A 214 7.61 -4.47 1.92
C ASN A 214 7.68 -4.02 3.41
N SER A 215 8.54 -3.05 3.75
CA SER A 215 8.86 -2.66 5.13
C SER A 215 7.63 -2.28 5.94
N PHE A 216 6.72 -1.44 5.40
CA PHE A 216 5.50 -1.06 6.12
C PHE A 216 4.52 -2.22 6.29
N TYR A 217 4.35 -3.08 5.28
CA TYR A 217 3.41 -4.20 5.39
C TYR A 217 3.86 -5.17 6.49
N HIS A 218 5.12 -5.60 6.44
CA HIS A 218 5.70 -6.48 7.47
C HIS A 218 5.73 -5.80 8.84
N TYR A 219 5.96 -4.48 8.90
CA TYR A 219 5.90 -3.73 10.16
C TYR A 219 4.51 -3.82 10.79
N PHE A 220 3.44 -3.55 10.03
CA PHE A 220 2.08 -3.62 10.56
C PHE A 220 1.61 -5.04 10.84
N ASP A 221 2.11 -6.02 10.10
CA ASP A 221 1.89 -7.46 10.36
C ASP A 221 2.50 -7.87 11.70
N MET A 222 3.75 -7.49 11.94
CA MET A 222 4.43 -7.66 13.23
C MET A 222 3.68 -6.97 14.39
N ARG A 223 3.17 -5.75 14.18
CA ARG A 223 2.37 -5.07 15.21
C ARG A 223 1.04 -5.76 15.49
N GLU A 224 0.43 -6.42 14.51
CA GLU A 224 -0.80 -7.20 14.72
C GLU A 224 -0.54 -8.39 15.64
N GLU A 225 0.55 -9.12 15.40
CA GLU A 225 0.97 -10.25 16.24
C GLU A 225 1.27 -9.81 17.68
N GLN A 226 1.98 -8.69 17.82
CA GLN A 226 2.25 -8.08 19.12
C GLN A 226 0.98 -7.70 19.90
N VAL A 227 -0.08 -7.25 19.22
CA VAL A 227 -1.34 -6.91 19.89
C VAL A 227 -2.01 -8.14 20.51
N GLU A 228 -1.87 -9.33 19.91
CA GLU A 228 -2.39 -10.56 20.50
C GLU A 228 -1.65 -10.93 21.80
N LEU A 229 -0.34 -10.64 21.89
CA LEU A 229 0.43 -10.76 23.14
C LEU A 229 -0.06 -9.78 24.20
N LEU A 230 -0.28 -8.52 23.82
CA LEU A 230 -0.79 -7.49 24.73
C LEU A 230 -2.14 -7.90 25.34
N LYS A 231 -3.06 -8.43 24.54
CA LYS A 231 -4.36 -8.93 25.04
C LYS A 231 -4.20 -10.05 26.08
N ARG A 232 -3.30 -11.01 25.82
CA ARG A 232 -3.03 -12.09 26.79
C ARG A 232 -2.46 -11.54 28.08
N MET A 233 -1.49 -10.63 28.00
CA MET A 233 -0.92 -9.95 29.16
C MET A 233 -1.97 -9.17 29.97
N THR A 234 -2.93 -8.50 29.32
CA THR A 234 -4.05 -7.85 30.03
C THR A 234 -4.80 -8.84 30.92
N SER A 235 -5.19 -10.00 30.36
CA SER A 235 -5.93 -11.02 31.12
C SER A 235 -5.12 -11.67 32.25
N LEU A 236 -3.79 -11.67 32.14
CA LEU A 236 -2.89 -12.19 33.18
C LEU A 236 -2.73 -11.17 34.31
N LEU A 237 -2.56 -9.89 33.98
CA LEU A 237 -2.43 -8.80 34.94
C LEU A 237 -3.66 -8.67 35.84
N GLU A 238 -4.87 -8.77 35.26
CA GLU A 238 -6.14 -8.71 36.00
C GLU A 238 -6.35 -9.90 36.97
N ARG A 239 -5.51 -10.94 36.90
CA ARG A 239 -5.58 -12.12 37.79
C ARG A 239 -4.52 -12.13 38.89
N ILE A 240 -3.70 -11.09 38.98
CA ILE A 240 -2.68 -10.95 40.02
C ILE A 240 -3.35 -10.37 41.26
N ASN A 241 -3.53 -11.20 42.29
CA ASN A 241 -4.35 -10.86 43.45
C ASN A 241 -3.54 -10.66 44.74
N THR A 242 -2.20 -10.65 44.64
CA THR A 242 -1.29 -10.53 45.78
C THR A 242 -0.14 -9.60 45.40
N ASP A 243 0.37 -8.88 46.39
CA ASP A 243 1.63 -8.16 46.23
C ASP A 243 2.78 -9.16 46.05
N ASP A 244 3.68 -8.85 45.14
CA ASP A 244 4.90 -9.62 44.90
C ASP A 244 6.07 -8.65 44.71
N PRO A 245 7.19 -8.82 45.42
CA PRO A 245 8.36 -7.94 45.30
C PRO A 245 8.87 -7.77 43.86
N ILE A 246 8.62 -8.75 42.98
CA ILE A 246 9.08 -8.70 41.60
C ILE A 246 8.26 -7.74 40.71
N LEU A 247 7.02 -7.41 41.11
CA LEU A 247 6.12 -6.58 40.30
C LEU A 247 6.66 -5.17 40.06
N GLU A 248 7.41 -4.61 41.01
CA GLU A 248 8.06 -3.31 40.84
C GLU A 248 9.07 -3.34 39.70
N LYS A 249 9.90 -4.39 39.61
CA LYS A 249 10.86 -4.56 38.50
C LYS A 249 10.15 -4.76 37.16
N ILE A 250 9.05 -5.51 37.15
CA ILE A 250 8.25 -5.73 35.93
C ILE A 250 7.58 -4.43 35.49
N SER A 251 7.07 -3.64 36.43
CA SER A 251 6.51 -2.31 36.14
C SER A 251 7.53 -1.42 35.43
N GLN A 252 8.75 -1.38 35.95
CA GLN A 252 9.85 -0.62 35.35
C GLN A 252 10.19 -1.12 33.94
N LEU A 253 10.29 -2.44 33.73
CA LEU A 253 10.52 -3.02 32.41
C LEU A 253 9.38 -2.68 31.43
N MET A 254 8.12 -2.77 31.85
CA MET A 254 6.96 -2.39 31.02
C MET A 254 7.03 -0.92 30.59
N TYR A 255 7.38 -0.03 31.51
CA TYR A 255 7.56 1.40 31.22
C TYR A 255 8.70 1.65 30.23
N GLU A 256 9.84 0.98 30.41
CA GLU A 256 10.99 1.06 29.49
C GLU A 256 10.63 0.52 28.09
N ILE A 257 9.83 -0.54 28.01
CA ILE A 257 9.33 -1.09 26.75
C ILE A 257 8.40 -0.07 26.06
N GLY A 258 7.44 0.49 26.80
CA GLY A 258 6.47 1.47 26.32
C GLY A 258 7.10 2.78 25.83
N SER A 259 8.07 3.32 26.56
CA SER A 259 8.73 4.58 26.23
C SER A 259 9.58 4.52 24.95
N ASN A 260 10.08 3.33 24.56
CA ASN A 260 10.88 3.17 23.34
C ASN A 260 10.29 2.11 22.38
N VAL A 261 8.97 2.12 22.18
CA VAL A 261 8.26 1.20 21.25
C VAL A 261 8.82 1.28 19.82
N ASN A 262 9.30 2.45 19.41
CA ASN A 262 9.81 2.77 18.07
C ASN A 262 11.28 2.36 17.80
N SER A 263 12.12 2.23 18.84
CA SER A 263 13.56 2.03 18.68
C SER A 263 13.94 0.56 18.64
N ASN A 264 14.69 0.15 17.61
CA ASN A 264 15.18 -1.23 17.48
C ASN A 264 16.38 -1.51 18.40
N ASP A 265 17.17 -0.47 18.71
CA ASP A 265 18.48 -0.58 19.36
C ASP A 265 18.39 -1.03 20.83
N TYR A 266 17.21 -0.90 21.46
CA TYR A 266 17.00 -1.27 22.86
C TYR A 266 16.43 -2.67 23.08
N THR A 267 16.16 -3.44 22.02
CA THR A 267 15.51 -4.76 22.17
C THR A 267 16.39 -5.74 22.97
N ALA A 268 17.70 -5.78 22.68
CA ALA A 268 18.65 -6.60 23.41
C ALA A 268 18.79 -6.19 24.88
N LEU A 269 18.81 -4.88 25.15
CA LEU A 269 18.87 -4.35 26.52
C LEU A 269 17.63 -4.74 27.34
N ARG A 270 16.44 -4.70 26.74
CA ARG A 270 15.19 -5.12 27.40
C ARG A 270 15.12 -6.63 27.64
N LEU A 271 15.61 -7.42 26.70
CA LEU A 271 15.75 -8.87 26.89
C LEU A 271 16.70 -9.16 28.06
N HIS A 272 17.82 -8.43 28.15
CA HIS A 272 18.72 -8.54 29.28
C HIS A 272 18.03 -8.21 30.61
N SER A 273 17.34 -7.07 30.72
CA SER A 273 16.57 -6.71 31.92
C SER A 273 15.51 -7.77 32.27
N LEU A 274 14.86 -8.35 31.26
CA LEU A 274 13.89 -9.45 31.45
C LEU A 274 14.55 -10.69 32.06
N TYR A 275 15.73 -11.07 31.58
CA TYR A 275 16.48 -12.20 32.15
C TYR A 275 16.99 -11.93 33.57
N GLU A 276 17.41 -10.70 33.88
CA GLU A 276 17.75 -10.31 35.26
C GLU A 276 16.54 -10.43 36.21
N ILE A 277 15.36 -10.04 35.73
CA ILE A 277 14.12 -10.21 36.49
C ILE A 277 13.84 -11.71 36.74
N ARG A 278 13.99 -12.56 35.72
CA ARG A 278 13.84 -14.02 35.85
C ARG A 278 14.81 -14.60 36.89
N LEU A 279 16.09 -14.24 36.84
CA LEU A 279 17.09 -14.71 37.82
C LEU A 279 16.69 -14.30 39.25
N SER A 280 16.26 -13.04 39.43
CA SER A 280 15.83 -12.60 40.75
C SER A 280 14.51 -13.24 41.22
N LEU A 281 13.75 -13.87 40.33
CA LEU A 281 12.55 -14.62 40.67
C LEU A 281 12.90 -15.99 41.30
N ASP A 282 14.02 -16.59 40.88
CA ASP A 282 14.53 -17.87 41.41
C ASP A 282 15.10 -17.72 42.83
N ASP A 283 15.60 -16.53 43.19
CA ASP A 283 16.10 -16.22 44.53
C ASP A 283 14.99 -15.98 45.57
N LEU A 284 13.74 -15.81 45.13
CA LEU A 284 12.61 -15.53 46.02
C LEU A 284 12.11 -16.82 46.70
N PRO A 285 11.63 -16.74 47.96
CA PRO A 285 11.08 -17.90 48.64
C PRO A 285 9.87 -18.47 47.89
N LEU A 286 9.69 -19.78 47.97
CA LEU A 286 8.54 -20.45 47.36
C LEU A 286 7.22 -19.90 47.93
N PRO A 287 6.17 -19.77 47.09
CA PRO A 287 4.86 -19.32 47.56
C PRO A 287 4.30 -20.24 48.64
N THR A 288 3.91 -19.66 49.78
CA THR A 288 3.35 -20.40 50.93
C THR A 288 1.84 -20.62 50.84
N THR A 289 1.15 -19.88 49.96
CA THR A 289 -0.30 -19.98 49.75
C THR A 289 -0.63 -20.21 48.28
N HIS A 290 -1.76 -20.87 48.00
CA HIS A 290 -2.28 -21.03 46.64
C HIS A 290 -2.51 -19.70 45.93
N LYS A 291 -2.93 -18.67 46.66
CA LYS A 291 -3.18 -17.33 46.08
C LYS A 291 -1.86 -16.72 45.57
N THR A 292 -0.81 -16.78 46.39
CA THR A 292 0.53 -16.32 46.02
C THR A 292 1.14 -17.16 44.89
N LEU A 293 0.90 -18.48 44.91
CA LEU A 293 1.34 -19.38 43.83
C LEU A 293 0.73 -19.01 42.49
N ASN A 294 -0.59 -18.78 42.46
CA ASN A 294 -1.30 -18.41 41.24
C ASN A 294 -0.84 -17.04 40.71
N SER A 295 -0.69 -16.04 41.58
CA SER A 295 -0.12 -14.74 41.18
C SER A 295 1.28 -14.88 40.59
N ARG A 296 2.16 -15.67 41.24
CA ARG A 296 3.52 -15.93 40.74
C ARG A 296 3.51 -16.64 39.39
N ALA A 297 2.61 -17.58 39.17
CA ALA A 297 2.45 -18.26 37.88
C ALA A 297 2.02 -17.29 36.77
N HIS A 298 1.07 -16.38 37.05
CA HIS A 298 0.68 -15.33 36.10
C HIS A 298 1.84 -14.38 35.78
N ILE A 299 2.63 -14.00 36.80
CA ILE A 299 3.83 -13.17 36.64
C ILE A 299 4.86 -13.85 35.71
N ILE A 300 5.15 -15.13 35.92
CA ILE A 300 6.06 -15.89 35.07
C ILE A 300 5.53 -15.94 33.63
N GLN A 301 4.22 -16.13 33.46
CA GLN A 301 3.62 -16.12 32.12
C GLN A 301 3.73 -14.75 31.46
N ILE A 302 3.54 -13.64 32.18
CA ILE A 302 3.74 -12.29 31.65
C ILE A 302 5.17 -12.09 31.16
N LEU A 303 6.17 -12.59 31.89
CA LEU A 303 7.57 -12.55 31.43
C LEU A 303 7.77 -13.33 30.12
N ASN A 304 7.11 -14.49 29.96
CA ASN A 304 7.14 -15.25 28.70
C ASN A 304 6.50 -14.45 27.54
N GLU A 305 5.34 -13.82 27.77
CA GLU A 305 4.67 -13.01 26.73
C GLU A 305 5.49 -11.76 26.36
N LEU A 306 6.17 -11.14 27.33
CA LEU A 306 7.07 -10.01 27.09
C LEU A 306 8.31 -10.41 26.28
N GLU A 307 8.87 -11.58 26.59
CA GLU A 307 10.00 -12.11 25.85
C GLU A 307 9.62 -12.35 24.39
N GLU A 308 8.46 -12.97 24.15
CA GLU A 308 7.94 -13.19 22.80
C GLU A 308 7.67 -11.86 22.08
N TYR A 309 7.10 -10.87 22.77
CA TYR A 309 6.87 -9.53 22.23
C TYR A 309 8.18 -8.88 21.74
N LEU A 310 9.27 -9.03 22.51
CA LEU A 310 10.59 -8.54 22.16
C LEU A 310 11.25 -9.37 21.06
N ASN A 311 11.07 -10.70 21.05
CA ASN A 311 11.60 -11.59 20.03
C ASN A 311 11.00 -11.33 18.65
N ILE A 312 9.68 -11.17 18.55
CA ILE A 312 8.99 -10.76 17.32
C ILE A 312 9.59 -9.46 16.76
N LYS A 313 9.84 -8.48 17.65
CA LYS A 313 10.49 -7.22 17.25
C LYS A 313 11.95 -7.43 16.84
N SER A 314 12.68 -8.31 17.52
CA SER A 314 14.08 -8.63 17.22
C SER A 314 14.21 -9.29 15.85
N GLN A 315 13.34 -10.24 15.51
CA GLN A 315 13.27 -10.86 14.19
C GLN A 315 12.98 -9.82 13.09
N PHE A 316 12.14 -8.83 13.39
CA PHE A 316 11.91 -7.70 12.48
C PHE A 316 13.12 -6.76 12.32
N GLY A 317 13.85 -6.48 13.41
CA GLY A 317 15.00 -5.57 13.43
C GLY A 317 16.34 -6.18 12.99
N SER A 318 16.50 -7.50 13.12
CA SER A 318 17.72 -8.25 12.76
C SER A 318 17.80 -8.62 11.27
N LEU A 319 16.74 -8.38 10.48
CA LEU A 319 16.73 -8.60 9.04
C LEU A 319 17.26 -7.42 8.20
N LYS A 320 18.36 -6.81 8.66
CA LYS A 320 19.39 -6.26 7.75
C LYS A 320 20.18 -7.37 7.02
N LEU A 321 19.82 -8.64 7.20
CA LEU A 321 20.38 -9.81 6.51
C LEU A 321 19.55 -10.31 5.30
N HIS A 322 18.57 -9.54 4.82
CA HIS A 322 17.97 -9.73 3.49
C HIS A 322 18.19 -8.54 2.54
N SER A 323 19.04 -7.58 2.94
CA SER A 323 19.53 -6.52 2.05
C SER A 323 20.85 -6.85 1.34
N GLU A 324 21.42 -8.03 1.56
CA GLU A 324 22.58 -8.55 0.81
C GLU A 324 22.38 -10.05 0.55
N ILE A 325 21.78 -10.39 -0.59
CA ILE A 325 22.09 -11.51 -1.51
C ILE A 325 21.29 -11.28 -2.79
#